data_AF-A0A7Y2YU06-F1
#
_entry.id   AF-A0A7Y2YU06-F1
#
_cell.length_a   1.000
_cell.length_b   1.000
_cell.length_c   1.000
_cell.angle_alpha   90.00
_cell.angle_beta   90.00
_cell.angle_gamma   90.00
#
_symmetry.space_group_name_H-M   'P 1'
#
loop_
_entity.id
_entity.type
_entity.pdbx_description
1 polymer ?
#
loop_
_entity_poly.entity_id
_entity_poly.type
_entity_poly.pdbx_seq_one_letter_code
_entity_poly.pdbx_strand_id
1 'polypeptide(L)'
;MNGGHSLFGNYDLRFWVAPALEFSVWPYVESTRRQLTFLYAIGVQHNDYVEITIFEETEETRPAHSLFAGLSMDETWGDATVGLEAFQYLHDPERHRLELFGFLSVRLLRGLDFNVSGRFARVKDQINLRAGEATDEEILLRQRELGTDFRYGFSFGLSYRFGSIFNNAVNPRFEALD
;
A
#
# COMPACT_ATOMS: atom_id res chain seq x y z
N MET A 1 -14.73 -0.52 -5.11
CA MET A 1 -14.51 0.35 -6.28
C MET A 1 -13.58 1.47 -5.84
N ASN A 2 -12.51 1.72 -6.58
CA ASN A 2 -11.62 2.85 -6.38
C ASN A 2 -11.32 3.47 -7.75
N GLY A 3 -11.22 4.79 -7.84
CA GLY A 3 -10.80 5.47 -9.06
C GLY A 3 -10.11 6.81 -8.80
N GLY A 4 -9.35 7.29 -9.78
CA GLY A 4 -8.57 8.51 -9.65
C GLY A 4 -7.91 8.98 -10.95
N HIS A 5 -7.26 10.14 -10.88
CA HIS A 5 -6.54 10.82 -11.96
C HIS A 5 -5.09 11.11 -11.50
N SER A 6 -4.11 10.99 -12.40
CA SER A 6 -2.71 11.29 -12.12
C SER A 6 -1.93 11.67 -13.37
N LEU A 7 -1.52 12.94 -13.48
CA LEU A 7 -0.61 13.37 -14.54
C LEU A 7 0.74 12.64 -14.46
N PHE A 8 1.38 12.58 -13.29
CA PHE A 8 2.66 11.89 -13.11
C PHE A 8 2.61 10.42 -13.55
N GLY A 9 1.55 9.70 -13.15
CA GLY A 9 1.31 8.31 -13.50
C GLY A 9 0.61 8.12 -14.86
N ASN A 10 0.46 9.17 -15.66
CA ASN A 10 -0.19 9.10 -16.98
C ASN A 10 -1.66 8.62 -16.99
N TYR A 11 -2.41 8.71 -15.90
CA TYR A 11 -3.81 8.30 -15.86
C TYR A 11 -4.73 9.51 -15.96
N ASP A 12 -5.58 9.58 -16.98
CA ASP A 12 -6.68 10.55 -16.98
C ASP A 12 -7.84 10.04 -16.12
N LEU A 13 -8.20 8.77 -16.34
CA LEU A 13 -9.16 8.03 -15.53
C LEU A 13 -8.64 6.62 -15.28
N ARG A 14 -8.64 6.20 -14.01
CA ARG A 14 -8.39 4.81 -13.63
C ARG A 14 -9.50 4.34 -12.72
N PHE A 15 -10.05 3.15 -12.96
CA PHE A 15 -10.95 2.51 -12.01
C PHE A 15 -10.75 1.00 -11.90
N TRP A 16 -11.02 0.48 -10.70
CA TRP A 16 -10.92 -0.94 -10.37
C TRP A 16 -12.22 -1.44 -9.75
N VAL A 17 -12.80 -2.49 -10.33
CA VAL A 17 -13.98 -3.17 -9.82
C VAL A 17 -13.65 -4.64 -9.61
N ALA A 18 -13.68 -5.06 -8.34
CA ALA A 18 -13.41 -6.45 -7.95
C ALA A 18 -14.22 -6.82 -6.71
N PRO A 19 -14.92 -7.98 -6.70
CA PRO A 19 -15.25 -8.63 -5.45
C PRO A 19 -13.97 -8.99 -4.67
N ALA A 20 -14.06 -8.91 -3.34
CA ALA A 20 -12.98 -9.30 -2.44
C ALA A 20 -13.51 -10.27 -1.38
N LEU A 21 -12.68 -11.25 -1.04
CA LEU A 21 -12.87 -12.14 0.09
C LEU A 21 -11.84 -11.74 1.15
N GLU A 22 -12.32 -11.41 2.35
CA GLU A 22 -11.49 -11.15 3.51
C GLU A 22 -11.61 -12.31 4.49
N PHE A 23 -10.48 -12.76 5.03
CA PHE A 23 -10.41 -13.78 6.05
C PHE A 23 -9.44 -13.33 7.15
N SER A 24 -9.97 -13.23 8.38
CA SER A 24 -9.19 -12.93 9.57
C SER A 24 -9.09 -14.18 10.45
N VAL A 25 -7.86 -14.59 10.80
CA VAL A 25 -7.61 -15.86 11.52
C VAL A 25 -8.02 -15.79 12.99
N TRP A 26 -7.88 -14.63 13.63
CA TRP A 26 -8.27 -14.42 15.02
C TRP A 26 -9.65 -13.75 15.13
N PRO A 27 -10.51 -14.19 16.07
CA PRO A 27 -11.80 -13.57 16.29
C PRO A 27 -11.63 -12.12 16.77
N TYR A 28 -12.52 -11.24 16.31
CA TYR A 28 -12.48 -9.79 16.54
C TYR A 28 -12.28 -9.38 18.02
N VAL A 29 -12.68 -10.22 18.97
CA VAL A 29 -12.61 -9.97 20.43
C VAL A 29 -11.19 -10.12 21.01
N GLU A 30 -10.29 -10.81 20.31
CA GLU A 30 -8.85 -10.97 20.66
C GLU A 30 -7.92 -10.15 19.76
N SER A 31 -8.51 -9.48 18.76
CA SER A 31 -7.80 -8.72 17.72
C SER A 31 -7.11 -7.45 18.22
N THR A 32 -7.26 -7.11 19.51
CA THR A 32 -6.60 -5.95 20.12
C THR A 32 -5.12 -6.19 20.42
N ARG A 33 -4.65 -7.45 20.36
CA ARG A 33 -3.23 -7.79 20.56
C ARG A 33 -2.55 -8.38 19.34
N ARG A 34 -3.26 -9.19 18.54
CA ARG A 34 -2.70 -9.83 17.35
C ARG A 34 -3.78 -9.97 16.29
N GLN A 35 -3.45 -9.57 15.07
CA GLN A 35 -4.33 -9.65 13.92
C GLN A 35 -3.58 -10.28 12.74
N LEU A 36 -4.18 -11.26 12.08
CA LEU A 36 -3.69 -11.87 10.86
C LEU A 36 -4.84 -11.85 9.86
N THR A 37 -4.68 -11.03 8.83
CA THR A 37 -5.71 -10.73 7.84
C THR A 37 -5.21 -11.17 6.47
N PHE A 38 -6.06 -11.86 5.73
CA PHE A 38 -5.88 -12.17 4.32
C PHE A 38 -7.01 -11.53 3.54
N LEU A 39 -6.69 -10.87 2.44
CA LEU A 39 -7.68 -10.35 1.51
C LEU A 39 -7.28 -10.76 0.10
N TYR A 40 -8.21 -11.38 -0.61
CA TYR A 40 -8.04 -11.72 -2.02
C TYR A 40 -9.14 -11.05 -2.83
N ALA A 41 -8.77 -10.31 -3.88
CA ALA A 41 -9.71 -9.69 -4.79
C ALA A 41 -9.38 -10.07 -6.24
N ILE A 42 -10.42 -10.27 -7.04
CA ILE A 42 -10.29 -10.57 -8.46
C ILE A 42 -11.30 -9.73 -9.23
N GLY A 43 -10.88 -9.11 -10.33
CA GLY A 43 -11.75 -8.20 -11.04
C GLY A 43 -11.12 -7.60 -12.28
N VAL A 44 -11.62 -6.44 -12.66
CA VAL A 44 -11.23 -5.75 -13.90
C VAL A 44 -10.78 -4.33 -13.58
N GLN A 45 -9.66 -3.96 -14.17
CA GLN A 45 -9.12 -2.61 -14.17
C GLN A 45 -9.37 -1.96 -15.52
N HIS A 46 -9.79 -0.71 -15.49
CA HIS A 46 -9.88 0.12 -16.67
C HIS A 46 -9.00 1.34 -16.48
N ASN A 47 -8.20 1.65 -17.48
CA ASN A 47 -7.24 2.73 -17.50
C ASN A 47 -7.42 3.53 -18.80
N ASP A 48 -7.63 4.83 -18.66
CA ASP A 48 -7.58 5.84 -19.72
C ASP A 48 -6.34 6.71 -19.46
N TYR A 49 -5.53 6.91 -20.50
CA TYR A 49 -4.22 7.53 -20.38
C TYR A 49 -4.20 8.94 -20.96
N VAL A 50 -3.51 9.84 -20.25
CA VAL A 50 -3.34 11.23 -20.72
C VAL A 50 -2.53 11.27 -22.02
N GLU A 51 -1.53 10.41 -22.14
CA GLU A 51 -0.67 10.24 -23.30
C GLU A 51 -0.52 8.76 -23.66
N ILE A 52 -0.24 8.48 -24.94
CA ILE A 52 -0.02 7.12 -25.43
C ILE A 52 1.11 6.41 -24.65
N THR A 53 0.86 5.16 -24.27
CA THR A 53 1.83 4.36 -23.52
C THR A 53 2.92 3.79 -24.44
N ILE A 54 4.00 3.28 -23.85
CA ILE A 54 5.04 2.52 -24.58
C ILE A 54 4.49 1.26 -25.28
N PHE A 55 3.27 0.84 -24.95
CA PHE A 55 2.55 -0.27 -25.59
C PHE A 55 1.60 0.20 -26.70
N GLU A 56 1.68 1.48 -27.08
CA GLU A 56 0.82 2.12 -28.09
C GLU A 56 -0.67 2.15 -27.73
N GLU A 57 -0.99 2.01 -26.45
CA GLU A 57 -2.36 2.07 -25.93
C GLU A 57 -2.67 3.46 -25.37
N THR A 58 -3.85 4.00 -25.67
CA THR A 58 -4.41 5.21 -25.04
C THR A 58 -5.49 4.89 -24.00
N GLU A 59 -6.09 3.71 -24.10
CA GLU A 59 -7.13 3.22 -23.20
C GLU A 59 -7.04 1.68 -23.16
N GLU A 60 -7.15 1.08 -21.97
CA GLU A 60 -7.21 -0.37 -21.87
C GLU A 60 -8.02 -0.88 -20.67
N THR A 61 -8.67 -2.02 -20.88
CA THR A 61 -9.41 -2.74 -19.83
C THR A 61 -8.80 -4.12 -19.64
N ARG A 62 -8.22 -4.36 -18.46
CA ARG A 62 -7.46 -5.59 -18.17
C ARG A 62 -7.99 -6.30 -16.92
N PRO A 63 -8.24 -7.61 -16.99
CA PRO A 63 -8.53 -8.41 -15.80
C PRO A 63 -7.27 -8.53 -14.93
N ALA A 64 -7.43 -8.50 -13.61
CA ALA A 64 -6.33 -8.67 -12.66
C ALA A 64 -6.82 -9.35 -11.37
N HIS A 65 -5.89 -9.63 -10.47
CA HIS A 65 -6.20 -9.96 -9.09
C HIS A 65 -5.24 -9.27 -8.13
N SER A 66 -5.61 -9.20 -6.86
CA SER A 66 -4.76 -8.72 -5.78
C SER A 66 -4.86 -9.64 -4.57
N LEU A 67 -3.74 -9.79 -3.86
CA LEU A 67 -3.65 -10.47 -2.59
C LEU A 67 -3.03 -9.51 -1.57
N PHE A 68 -3.59 -9.49 -0.38
CA PHE A 68 -3.02 -8.87 0.80
C PHE A 68 -2.92 -9.89 1.91
N ALA A 69 -1.79 -9.93 2.60
CA ALA A 69 -1.61 -10.68 3.83
C ALA A 69 -0.91 -9.79 4.85
N GLY A 70 -1.57 -9.50 5.97
CA GLY A 70 -1.08 -8.61 7.01
C GLY A 70 -1.06 -9.30 8.37
N LEU A 71 0.04 -9.13 9.09
CA LEU A 71 0.20 -9.55 10.48
C LEU A 71 0.55 -8.33 11.33
N SER A 72 -0.29 -8.03 12.32
CA SER A 72 -0.07 -6.96 13.29
C SER A 72 -0.07 -7.54 14.71
N MET A 73 0.81 -7.03 15.56
CA MET A 73 0.93 -7.38 16.96
C MET A 73 1.11 -6.12 17.80
N ASP A 74 0.28 -5.98 18.83
CA ASP A 74 0.31 -4.91 19.81
C ASP A 74 0.50 -5.53 21.20
N GLU A 75 1.69 -5.38 21.75
CA GLU A 75 2.08 -6.01 23.01
C GLU A 75 2.69 -5.00 23.99
N THR A 76 2.91 -5.41 25.23
CA THR A 76 3.45 -4.51 26.26
C THR A 76 4.88 -4.04 25.98
N TRP A 77 5.62 -4.78 25.16
CA TRP A 77 6.98 -4.46 24.73
C TRP A 77 7.01 -3.50 23.52
N GLY A 78 5.88 -3.25 22.87
CA GLY A 78 5.79 -2.44 21.65
C GLY A 78 4.83 -3.05 20.63
N ASP A 79 4.98 -2.65 19.38
CA ASP A 79 4.11 -3.09 18.29
C ASP A 79 4.92 -3.46 17.04
N ALA A 80 4.37 -4.37 16.25
CA ALA A 80 4.97 -4.83 15.02
C ALA A 80 3.89 -5.08 13.97
N THR A 81 4.14 -4.63 12.75
CA THR A 81 3.30 -4.94 11.60
C THR A 81 4.17 -5.40 10.44
N VAL A 82 3.77 -6.47 9.77
CA VAL A 82 4.35 -6.91 8.50
C VAL A 82 3.22 -7.18 7.53
N GLY A 83 3.39 -6.73 6.29
CA GLY A 83 2.38 -6.90 5.25
C GLY A 83 3.01 -7.29 3.92
N LEU A 84 2.30 -8.15 3.21
CA LEU A 84 2.60 -8.54 1.83
C LEU A 84 1.42 -8.11 0.95
N GLU A 85 1.69 -7.31 -0.06
CA GLU A 85 0.76 -6.94 -1.12
C GLU A 85 1.25 -7.55 -2.43
N ALA A 86 0.35 -8.21 -3.16
CA ALA A 86 0.58 -8.66 -4.52
C ALA A 86 -0.55 -8.19 -5.43
N PHE A 87 -0.20 -7.76 -6.63
CA PHE A 87 -1.13 -7.44 -7.71
C PHE A 87 -0.59 -8.04 -8.99
N GLN A 88 -1.44 -8.64 -9.82
CA GLN A 88 -1.01 -9.20 -11.10
C GLN A 88 -2.13 -9.12 -12.12
N TYR A 89 -1.79 -8.68 -13.33
CA TYR A 89 -2.71 -8.74 -14.45
C TYR A 89 -2.84 -10.18 -14.96
N LEU A 90 -4.07 -10.59 -15.27
CA LEU A 90 -4.37 -11.97 -15.68
C LEU A 90 -4.05 -12.24 -17.15
N HIS A 91 -3.93 -11.21 -17.98
CA HIS A 91 -3.58 -11.34 -19.40
C HIS A 91 -2.06 -11.54 -19.62
N ASP A 92 -1.23 -11.04 -18.70
CA ASP A 92 0.22 -11.13 -18.74
C ASP A 92 0.77 -11.23 -17.31
N PRO A 93 1.16 -12.44 -16.83
CA PRO A 93 1.73 -12.65 -15.50
C PRO A 93 3.05 -11.91 -15.26
N GLU A 94 3.76 -11.52 -16.33
CA GLU A 94 4.98 -10.71 -16.17
C GLU A 94 4.62 -9.30 -15.67
N ARG A 95 3.37 -8.86 -15.85
CA ARG A 95 2.85 -7.60 -15.32
C ARG A 95 2.28 -7.80 -13.92
N HIS A 96 3.18 -7.68 -12.95
CA HIS A 96 2.83 -7.83 -11.54
C HIS A 96 3.54 -6.82 -10.65
N ARG A 97 3.06 -6.71 -9.43
CA ARG A 97 3.73 -6.01 -8.35
C ARG A 97 3.68 -6.89 -7.13
N LEU A 98 4.82 -7.02 -6.47
CA LEU A 98 4.95 -7.68 -5.19
C LEU A 98 5.61 -6.72 -4.22
N GLU A 99 5.03 -6.57 -3.06
CA GLU A 99 5.51 -5.64 -2.07
C GLU A 99 5.45 -6.22 -0.66
N LEU A 100 6.59 -6.18 0.01
CA LEU A 100 6.72 -6.45 1.44
C LEU A 100 6.94 -5.13 2.16
N PHE A 101 6.17 -4.88 3.20
CA PHE A 101 6.39 -3.75 4.10
C PHE A 101 6.37 -4.21 5.55
N GLY A 102 7.03 -3.44 6.41
CA GLY A 102 7.09 -3.73 7.83
C GLY A 102 7.36 -2.51 8.68
N PHE A 103 6.87 -2.58 9.91
CA PHE A 103 7.07 -1.64 10.98
C PHE A 103 7.33 -2.41 12.28
N LEU A 104 8.24 -1.91 13.10
CA LEU A 104 8.52 -2.41 14.43
C LEU A 104 8.81 -1.23 15.34
N SER A 105 8.06 -1.10 16.43
CA SER A 105 8.36 -0.21 17.54
C SER A 105 8.65 -1.04 18.78
N VAL A 106 9.84 -0.88 19.37
CA VAL A 106 10.23 -1.56 20.61
C VAL A 106 10.43 -0.55 21.71
N ARG A 107 9.70 -0.72 22.81
CA ARG A 107 9.87 0.08 24.01
C ARG A 107 11.18 -0.29 24.69
N LEU A 108 12.15 0.62 24.65
CA LEU A 108 13.42 0.46 25.34
C LEU A 108 13.28 0.79 26.83
N LEU A 109 12.64 1.92 27.13
CA LEU A 109 12.39 2.44 28.47
C LEU A 109 11.03 3.15 28.47
N ARG A 110 10.52 3.54 29.65
CA ARG A 110 9.26 4.31 29.72
C ARG A 110 9.39 5.61 28.92
N GLY A 111 8.55 5.73 27.88
CA GLY A 111 8.53 6.90 27.00
C GLY A 111 9.65 6.94 25.97
N LEU A 112 10.51 5.92 25.87
CA LEU A 112 11.54 5.78 24.84
C LEU A 112 11.30 4.53 24.00
N ASP A 113 11.07 4.73 22.71
CA ASP A 113 10.81 3.67 21.75
C ASP A 113 11.83 3.72 20.61
N PHE A 114 12.28 2.55 20.16
CA PHE A 114 13.09 2.38 18.97
C PHE A 114 12.21 1.89 17.83
N ASN A 115 12.20 2.63 16.73
CA ASN A 115 11.34 2.38 15.59
C ASN A 115 12.18 1.96 14.39
N VAL A 116 11.70 0.96 13.66
CA VAL A 116 12.26 0.50 12.40
C VAL A 116 11.11 0.30 11.43
N SER A 117 11.28 0.76 10.20
CA SER A 117 10.32 0.51 9.13
C SER A 117 11.03 0.27 7.82
N GLY A 118 10.40 -0.54 6.97
CA GLY A 118 10.94 -0.85 5.67
C GLY A 118 9.85 -1.19 4.67
N ARG A 119 10.17 -1.00 3.39
CA ARG A 119 9.36 -1.41 2.25
C ARG A 119 10.30 -1.92 1.17
N PHE A 120 9.93 -3.01 0.53
CA PHE A 120 10.59 -3.57 -0.64
C PHE A 120 9.53 -3.98 -1.64
N ALA A 121 9.61 -3.45 -2.86
CA ALA A 121 8.68 -3.74 -3.93
C ALA A 121 9.43 -4.15 -5.21
N ARG A 122 9.00 -5.25 -5.82
CA ARG A 122 9.22 -5.55 -7.23
C ARG A 122 8.08 -4.92 -8.01
N VAL A 123 8.39 -4.04 -8.96
CA VAL A 123 7.39 -3.27 -9.69
C VAL A 123 7.51 -3.65 -11.18
N LYS A 124 6.48 -4.29 -11.72
CA LYS A 124 6.37 -4.71 -13.13
C LYS A 124 4.99 -4.46 -13.73
N ASP A 125 4.10 -3.81 -12.99
CA ASP A 125 2.72 -3.50 -13.36
C ASP A 125 2.55 -2.10 -13.99
N GLN A 126 3.66 -1.39 -14.26
CA GLN A 126 3.67 -0.05 -14.86
C GLN A 126 3.33 -0.07 -16.36
N ILE A 127 2.11 -0.48 -16.71
CA ILE A 127 1.60 -0.47 -18.09
C ILE A 127 1.32 0.96 -18.59
N ASN A 128 1.22 1.90 -17.67
CA ASN A 128 0.93 3.31 -17.89
C ASN A 128 2.12 4.16 -18.36
N LEU A 129 3.33 3.59 -18.48
CA LEU A 129 4.51 4.36 -18.86
C LEU A 129 4.30 5.02 -20.23
N ARG A 130 4.40 6.35 -20.27
CA ARG A 130 4.28 7.16 -21.49
C ARG A 130 5.31 6.75 -22.53
N ALA A 131 4.93 6.78 -23.81
CA ALA A 131 5.85 6.60 -24.94
C ALA A 131 6.86 7.76 -25.06
N GLY A 132 7.95 7.53 -25.79
CA GLY A 132 8.99 8.52 -26.04
C GLY A 132 10.00 8.69 -24.89
N GLU A 133 11.00 9.54 -25.08
CA GLU A 133 12.03 9.82 -24.07
C GLU A 133 11.55 10.90 -23.09
N ALA A 134 12.03 10.85 -21.84
CA ALA A 134 11.77 11.88 -20.83
C ALA A 134 12.84 12.98 -20.94
N THR A 135 12.43 14.25 -20.87
CA THR A 135 13.41 15.36 -20.84
C THR A 135 14.10 15.45 -19.48
N ASP A 136 15.28 16.07 -19.43
CA ASP A 136 16.02 16.27 -18.18
C ASP A 136 15.18 17.08 -17.17
N GLU A 137 14.46 18.09 -17.62
CA GLU A 137 13.54 18.86 -16.77
C GLU A 137 12.43 17.99 -16.19
N GLU A 138 11.80 17.12 -16.99
CA GLU A 138 10.76 16.20 -16.52
C GLU A 138 11.29 15.23 -15.46
N ILE A 139 12.51 14.73 -15.65
CA ILE A 139 13.17 13.82 -14.70
C ILE A 139 13.49 14.56 -13.40
N LEU A 140 14.13 15.72 -13.49
CA LEU A 140 14.58 16.50 -12.33
C LEU A 140 13.40 17.04 -11.51
N LEU A 141 12.33 17.48 -12.18
CA LEU A 141 11.12 17.98 -11.55
C LEU A 141 10.14 16.85 -11.18
N ARG A 142 10.47 15.59 -11.48
CA ARG A 142 9.63 14.40 -11.23
C ARG A 142 8.22 14.57 -11.79
N GLN A 143 8.12 15.03 -13.02
CA GLN A 143 6.84 15.24 -13.71
C GLN A 143 6.34 13.99 -14.44
N ARG A 144 7.23 13.01 -14.65
CA ARG A 144 6.94 11.77 -15.37
C ARG A 144 7.38 10.54 -14.60
N GLU A 145 6.52 9.52 -14.55
CA GLU A 145 6.88 8.21 -14.03
C GLU A 145 7.91 7.51 -14.92
N LEU A 146 8.95 6.98 -14.30
CA LEU A 146 10.01 6.24 -14.96
C LEU A 146 9.86 4.74 -14.69
N GLY A 147 10.25 3.92 -15.68
CA GLY A 147 10.32 2.48 -15.55
C GLY A 147 11.18 2.10 -14.34
N THR A 148 10.55 1.47 -13.36
CA THR A 148 11.15 1.14 -12.08
C THR A 148 10.99 -0.34 -11.83
N ASP A 149 12.12 -1.04 -11.77
CA ASP A 149 12.14 -2.49 -11.55
C ASP A 149 11.97 -2.89 -10.09
N PHE A 150 12.53 -2.07 -9.20
CA PHE A 150 12.50 -2.27 -7.75
C PHE A 150 12.38 -0.93 -7.05
N ARG A 151 11.64 -0.91 -5.94
CA ARG A 151 11.56 0.23 -5.03
C ARG A 151 11.80 -0.26 -3.62
N TYR A 152 12.73 0.35 -2.92
CA TYR A 152 13.00 0.00 -1.53
C TYR A 152 13.23 1.24 -0.68
N GLY A 153 12.92 1.12 0.60
CA GLY A 153 13.13 2.15 1.59
C GLY A 153 13.27 1.52 2.96
N PHE A 154 14.16 2.08 3.77
CA PHE A 154 14.39 1.65 5.14
C PHE A 154 14.64 2.87 5.99
N SER A 155 14.06 2.90 7.18
CA SER A 155 14.28 3.94 8.17
C SER A 155 14.29 3.36 9.56
N PHE A 156 15.09 3.97 10.43
CA PHE A 156 15.11 3.66 11.85
C PHE A 156 15.26 4.95 12.65
N GLY A 157 14.81 4.95 13.89
CA GLY A 157 14.89 6.13 14.74
C GLY A 157 14.52 5.85 16.19
N LEU A 158 14.85 6.81 17.05
CA LEU A 158 14.42 6.83 18.45
C LEU A 158 13.31 7.86 18.60
N SER A 159 12.29 7.53 19.38
CA SER A 159 11.21 8.45 19.75
C SER A 159 11.12 8.54 21.25
N TYR A 160 11.22 9.75 21.80
CA TYR A 160 11.04 10.00 23.22
C TYR A 160 9.83 10.90 23.47
N ARG A 161 8.91 10.44 24.31
CA ARG A 161 7.69 11.16 24.69
C ARG A 161 7.83 11.73 26.11
N PHE A 162 7.81 13.05 26.22
CA PHE A 162 7.74 13.76 27.50
C PHE A 162 6.28 13.85 27.98
N GLY A 163 5.99 13.46 29.23
CA GLY A 163 4.67 13.60 29.84
C GLY A 163 4.05 12.30 30.34
N SER A 164 2.80 12.38 30.83
CA SER A 164 2.03 11.24 31.35
C SER A 164 1.62 10.28 30.23
N ILE A 165 1.77 8.97 30.47
CA ILE A 165 1.25 7.87 29.64
C ILE A 165 -0.29 7.80 29.62
N PHE A 166 -0.98 8.57 30.47
CA PHE A 166 -2.43 8.62 30.50
C PHE A 166 -2.95 9.74 29.59
N ASN A 167 -3.39 9.37 28.39
CA ASN A 167 -4.28 10.22 27.62
C ASN A 167 -5.68 10.09 28.23
N ASN A 168 -6.06 11.01 29.12
CA ASN A 168 -7.44 11.12 29.63
C ASN A 168 -8.31 11.77 28.54
N ALA A 169 -8.59 11.03 27.48
CA ALA A 169 -9.67 11.34 26.54
C ALA A 169 -10.15 10.05 25.87
N VAL A 170 -10.77 9.18 26.68
CA VAL A 170 -11.82 8.33 26.13
C VAL A 170 -12.97 9.29 25.83
N ASN A 171 -13.39 9.42 24.57
CA ASN A 171 -14.73 9.92 24.27
C ASN A 171 -15.61 8.70 23.91
N PRO A 172 -16.17 7.98 24.90
CA PRO A 172 -17.10 6.90 24.64
C PRO A 172 -18.49 7.51 24.50
N ARG A 173 -18.75 8.22 23.40
CA ARG A 173 -20.11 8.64 23.03
C ARG A 173 -20.25 8.65 21.52
N PHE A 174 -20.63 7.51 20.97
CA PHE A 174 -21.75 7.38 20.04
C PHE A 174 -22.23 5.91 20.06
N GLU A 175 -22.72 5.48 21.22
CA GLU A 175 -23.82 4.52 21.28
C GLU A 175 -25.10 5.34 21.51
N ALA A 176 -25.84 5.55 20.42
CA ALA A 176 -27.28 5.73 20.46
C ALA A 176 -27.77 5.47 19.03
N LEU A 177 -28.14 4.20 18.80
CA LEU A 177 -29.17 3.87 17.84
C LEU A 177 -30.46 4.57 18.29
N ASP A 178 -30.99 5.42 17.42
CA ASP A 178 -32.37 5.35 16.89
C ASP A 178 -32.39 6.01 15.50
#